data_AF-A0A199UAW0-F1
#
_entry.id   AF-A0A199UAW0-F1
#
_cell.length_a   1.000
_cell.length_b   1.000
_cell.length_c   1.000
_cell.angle_alpha   90.00
_cell.angle_beta   90.00
_cell.angle_gamma   90.00
#
_symmetry.space_group_name_H-M   'P 1'
#
loop_
_entity.id
_entity.type
_entity.pdbx_description
1 polymer ?
#
loop_
_entity_poly.entity_id
_entity_poly.type
_entity_poly.pdbx_seq_one_letter_code
_entity_poly.pdbx_strand_id
1 'polypeptide(L)'
;MGASHFQMELANIAKCLLLGVVILWIQIHGNKGCFEEERLALLDFKAFVGSNGFNADHLLSSWIHDPTSNCCQWERVLCNSTTGHVTELSLNNTRQYDLESDSFYFDENSWYVNLSMFQQLKELKTLNLSYNHFDCSIDDKGCERLSKLKKLEVLDLSENRFNNNILSSLGALISLKILILSDND
;
A
#
# COMPACT_ATOMS: atom_id res chain seq x y z
N MET A 1 -45.26 25.18 -26.92
CA MET A 1 -44.63 24.41 -25.82
C MET A 1 -43.72 23.26 -26.28
N GLY A 2 -43.75 22.80 -27.54
CA GLY A 2 -42.94 21.64 -27.97
C GLY A 2 -41.47 21.91 -28.33
N ALA A 3 -41.13 23.08 -28.87
CA ALA A 3 -39.77 23.36 -29.35
C ALA A 3 -38.74 23.49 -28.22
N SER A 4 -39.12 24.08 -27.08
CA SER A 4 -38.23 24.26 -25.92
C SER A 4 -37.96 22.95 -25.18
N HIS A 5 -38.93 22.04 -25.15
CA HIS A 5 -38.77 20.70 -24.57
C HIS A 5 -37.81 19.86 -25.41
N PHE A 6 -38.01 19.86 -26.73
CA PHE A 6 -37.16 19.13 -27.66
C PHE A 6 -35.70 19.61 -27.65
N GLN A 7 -35.47 20.93 -27.55
CA GLN A 7 -34.12 21.48 -27.38
C GLN A 7 -33.45 21.06 -26.07
N MET A 8 -34.21 20.95 -24.98
CA MET A 8 -33.70 20.53 -23.68
C MET A 8 -33.29 19.04 -23.68
N GLU A 9 -34.07 18.18 -24.33
CA GLU A 9 -33.73 16.77 -24.51
C GLU A 9 -32.46 16.58 -25.36
N LEU A 10 -32.35 17.30 -26.47
CA LEU A 10 -31.14 17.27 -27.30
C LEU A 10 -29.90 17.75 -26.55
N ALA A 11 -30.02 18.80 -25.74
CA ALA A 11 -28.92 19.29 -24.90
C ALA A 11 -28.49 18.27 -23.84
N ASN A 12 -29.43 17.55 -23.25
CA ASN A 12 -29.13 16.50 -22.27
C ASN A 12 -28.47 15.28 -22.90
N ILE A 13 -28.92 14.85 -24.09
CA ILE A 13 -28.29 13.77 -24.86
C ILE A 13 -26.85 14.15 -25.23
N ALA A 14 -26.63 15.38 -25.72
CA ALA A 14 -25.29 15.86 -26.04
C ALA A 14 -24.36 15.89 -24.81
N LYS A 15 -24.87 16.32 -23.64
CA LYS A 15 -24.11 16.26 -22.37
C LYS A 15 -23.74 14.84 -21.96
N CYS A 16 -24.68 13.90 -22.07
CA CYS A 16 -24.42 12.48 -21.77
C CYS A 16 -23.38 11.88 -22.71
N LEU A 17 -23.45 12.19 -24.00
CA LEU A 17 -22.46 11.74 -24.99
C LEU A 17 -21.07 12.33 -24.68
N LEU A 18 -20.98 13.61 -24.35
CA LEU A 18 -19.71 14.24 -23.96
C LEU A 18 -19.13 13.63 -22.67
N LEU A 19 -19.96 13.38 -21.66
CA LEU A 19 -19.55 12.69 -20.43
C LEU A 19 -19.05 11.26 -20.71
N GLY A 20 -19.77 10.52 -21.56
CA GLY A 20 -19.36 9.18 -21.99
C GLY A 20 -18.01 9.20 -22.71
N VAL A 21 -17.79 10.16 -23.62
CA VAL A 21 -16.51 10.35 -24.31
C VAL A 21 -15.40 10.70 -23.33
N VAL A 22 -15.62 11.59 -22.35
CA VAL A 22 -14.62 11.92 -21.32
C VAL A 22 -14.24 10.70 -20.48
N ILE A 23 -15.23 9.91 -20.05
CA ILE A 23 -14.97 8.67 -19.28
C ILE A 23 -14.17 7.69 -20.13
N LEU A 24 -14.56 7.48 -21.40
CA LEU A 24 -13.82 6.61 -22.32
C LEU A 24 -12.39 7.12 -22.55
N TRP A 25 -12.19 8.43 -22.67
CA TRP A 25 -10.87 9.03 -22.80
C TRP A 25 -10.00 8.80 -21.57
N ILE A 26 -10.55 8.93 -20.35
CA ILE A 26 -9.85 8.64 -19.09
C ILE A 26 -9.47 7.15 -19.02
N GLN A 27 -10.39 6.26 -19.43
CA GLN A 27 -10.14 4.81 -19.47
C GLN A 27 -9.08 4.43 -20.52
N ILE A 28 -9.07 5.08 -21.69
CA ILE A 28 -8.12 4.83 -22.79
C ILE A 28 -6.72 5.38 -22.46
N HIS A 29 -6.63 6.56 -21.85
CA HIS A 29 -5.33 7.16 -21.54
C HIS A 29 -4.70 6.61 -20.26
N GLY A 30 -5.47 5.84 -19.48
CA GLY A 30 -5.05 5.25 -18.21
C GLY A 30 -4.71 6.32 -17.17
N ASN A 31 -4.94 6.05 -15.89
CA ASN A 31 -4.25 6.83 -14.89
C ASN A 31 -2.76 6.48 -15.03
N LYS A 32 -1.91 7.42 -15.44
CA LYS A 32 -0.48 7.15 -15.66
C LYS A 32 0.28 6.86 -14.37
N GLY A 33 -0.42 6.81 -13.23
CA GLY A 33 0.11 6.32 -11.98
C GLY A 33 -0.90 5.57 -11.14
N CYS A 34 -0.44 5.16 -9.96
CA CYS A 34 -1.24 4.36 -9.04
C CYS A 34 -2.50 5.08 -8.56
N PHE A 35 -3.44 4.30 -8.05
CA PHE A 35 -4.70 4.82 -7.54
C PHE A 35 -4.48 5.66 -6.29
N GLU A 36 -5.30 6.70 -6.09
CA GLU A 36 -5.18 7.60 -4.95
C GLU A 36 -5.25 6.85 -3.61
N GLU A 37 -6.14 5.87 -3.50
CA GLU A 37 -6.29 5.02 -2.31
C GLU A 37 -5.02 4.20 -2.02
N GLU A 38 -4.34 3.70 -3.05
CA GLU A 38 -3.08 2.96 -2.92
C GLU A 38 -1.94 3.91 -2.55
N ARG A 39 -1.88 5.09 -3.19
CA ARG A 39 -0.89 6.13 -2.88
C ARG A 39 -0.99 6.58 -1.41
N LEU A 40 -2.21 6.81 -0.92
CA LEU A 40 -2.45 7.20 0.47
C LEU A 40 -2.08 6.08 1.45
N ALA A 41 -2.41 4.82 1.14
CA ALA A 41 -1.98 3.67 1.95
C ALA A 41 -0.45 3.56 2.10
N LEU A 42 0.29 3.86 1.04
CA LEU A 42 1.76 3.93 1.09
C LEU A 42 2.22 5.13 1.93
N LEU A 43 1.62 6.31 1.76
CA LEU A 43 1.98 7.47 2.56
C LEU A 43 1.65 7.30 4.06
N ASP A 44 0.62 6.53 4.41
CA ASP A 44 0.33 6.14 5.79
C ASP A 44 1.49 5.32 6.38
N PHE A 45 2.08 4.40 5.61
CA PHE A 45 3.28 3.66 6.03
C PHE A 45 4.49 4.60 6.21
N LYS A 46 4.70 5.54 5.29
CA LYS A 46 5.77 6.54 5.44
C LYS A 46 5.60 7.38 6.70
N ALA A 47 4.38 7.81 7.01
CA ALA A 47 4.07 8.53 8.23
C ALA A 47 4.31 7.67 9.48
N PHE A 48 4.01 6.37 9.43
CA PHE A 48 4.34 5.41 10.49
C PHE A 48 5.85 5.33 10.74
N VAL A 49 6.68 5.23 9.70
CA VAL A 49 8.15 5.25 9.85
C VAL A 49 8.62 6.55 10.53
N GLY A 50 8.11 7.70 10.07
CA GLY A 50 8.49 9.01 10.61
C GLY A 50 8.07 9.20 12.07
N SER A 51 6.90 8.70 12.45
CA SER A 51 6.39 8.80 13.83
C SER A 51 7.12 7.89 14.83
N ASN A 52 7.81 6.85 14.36
CA ASN A 52 8.73 6.06 15.19
C ASN A 52 10.14 6.66 15.30
N GLY A 53 10.34 7.92 14.88
CA GLY A 53 11.56 8.69 15.14
C GLY A 53 12.66 8.55 14.08
N PHE A 54 12.38 7.89 12.95
CA PHE A 54 13.34 7.71 11.86
C PHE A 54 13.15 8.74 10.75
N ASN A 55 14.23 9.04 10.04
CA ASN A 55 14.18 9.93 8.87
C ASN A 55 13.53 9.20 7.68
N ALA A 56 12.20 9.12 7.71
CA ALA A 56 11.40 8.50 6.67
C ALA A 56 11.60 9.14 5.30
N ASP A 57 11.94 10.43 5.25
CA ASP A 57 12.24 11.13 4.00
C ASP A 57 13.59 10.71 3.40
N HIS A 58 14.55 10.30 4.23
CA HIS A 58 15.79 9.71 3.72
C HIS A 58 15.55 8.29 3.19
N LEU A 59 14.85 7.45 3.94
CA LEU A 59 14.61 6.05 3.58
C LEU A 59 13.65 5.90 2.38
N LEU A 60 12.60 6.72 2.37
CA LEU A 60 11.50 6.69 1.40
C LEU A 60 11.47 8.01 0.62
N SER A 61 12.60 8.35 0.01
CA SER A 61 12.85 9.64 -0.65
C SER A 61 11.94 9.91 -1.84
N SER A 62 11.55 8.90 -2.61
CA SER A 62 10.65 9.10 -3.76
C SER A 62 9.19 9.23 -3.34
N TRP A 63 8.84 8.83 -2.11
CA TRP A 63 7.46 8.77 -1.61
C TRP A 63 6.97 10.19 -1.25
N ILE A 64 6.67 10.97 -2.27
CA ILE A 64 6.32 12.39 -2.14
C ILE A 64 4.83 12.58 -1.90
N HIS A 65 4.49 13.50 -1.00
CA HIS A 65 3.11 13.88 -0.70
C HIS A 65 2.58 14.90 -1.73
N ASP A 66 2.58 14.51 -2.99
CA ASP A 66 2.05 15.28 -4.12
C ASP A 66 0.86 14.51 -4.75
N PRO A 67 -0.33 15.11 -4.88
CA PRO A 67 -1.49 14.49 -5.54
C PRO A 67 -1.24 14.06 -6.98
N THR A 68 -0.25 14.65 -7.67
CA THR A 68 0.12 14.33 -9.06
C THR A 68 1.22 13.27 -9.16
N SER A 69 1.81 12.87 -8.03
CA SER A 69 2.88 11.87 -8.00
C SER A 69 2.37 10.47 -8.33
N ASN A 70 3.09 9.79 -9.20
CA ASN A 70 2.87 8.39 -9.52
C ASN A 70 3.64 7.47 -8.56
N CYS A 71 2.94 6.78 -7.65
CA CYS A 71 3.62 5.85 -6.73
C CYS A 71 4.21 4.60 -7.38
N CYS A 72 3.85 4.27 -8.63
CA CYS A 72 4.50 3.21 -9.39
C CYS A 72 5.94 3.55 -9.81
N GLN A 73 6.36 4.80 -9.64
CA GLN A 73 7.74 5.24 -9.83
C GLN A 73 8.51 5.31 -8.51
N TRP A 74 7.87 4.98 -7.39
CA TRP A 74 8.51 5.05 -6.10
C TRP A 74 9.45 3.87 -5.88
N GLU A 75 10.54 4.09 -5.15
CA GLU A 75 11.37 2.96 -4.72
C GLU A 75 10.52 1.94 -3.97
N ARG A 76 10.86 0.66 -4.14
CA ARG A 76 10.23 -0.47 -3.45
C ARG A 76 8.76 -0.73 -3.83
N VAL A 77 8.19 -0.02 -4.80
CA VAL A 77 6.84 -0.22 -5.32
C VAL A 77 6.91 -0.72 -6.75
N LEU A 78 6.28 -1.86 -7.03
CA LEU A 78 6.06 -2.35 -8.38
C LEU A 78 4.57 -2.38 -8.69
N CYS A 79 4.20 -1.83 -9.84
CA CYS A 79 2.83 -1.86 -10.33
C CYS A 79 2.68 -2.74 -11.57
N ASN A 80 1.46 -3.20 -11.80
CA ASN A 80 1.06 -3.74 -13.08
C ASN A 80 1.06 -2.63 -14.15
N SER A 81 1.86 -2.79 -15.21
CA SER A 81 2.01 -1.77 -16.25
C SER A 81 0.75 -1.49 -17.07
N THR A 82 -0.22 -2.41 -17.06
CA THR A 82 -1.48 -2.30 -17.81
C THR A 82 -2.58 -1.68 -16.96
N THR A 83 -2.69 -2.08 -15.70
CA THR A 83 -3.79 -1.64 -14.82
C THR A 83 -3.42 -0.49 -13.90
N GLY A 84 -2.12 -0.24 -13.68
CA GLY A 84 -1.61 0.80 -12.78
C GLY A 84 -1.68 0.43 -11.29
N HIS A 85 -2.21 -0.75 -10.94
CA HIS A 85 -2.31 -1.19 -9.55
C HIS A 85 -0.98 -1.64 -8.96
N VAL A 86 -0.76 -1.37 -7.68
CA VAL A 86 0.40 -1.88 -6.94
C VAL A 86 0.30 -3.41 -6.79
N THR A 87 1.31 -4.13 -7.27
CA THR A 87 1.36 -5.60 -7.24
C THR A 87 2.47 -6.12 -6.34
N GLU A 88 3.55 -5.38 -6.14
CA GLU A 88 4.64 -5.77 -5.24
C GLU A 88 5.09 -4.59 -4.39
N LEU A 89 5.33 -4.85 -3.11
CA LEU A 89 5.73 -3.86 -2.13
C LEU A 89 6.82 -4.43 -1.22
N SER A 90 7.99 -3.78 -1.21
CA SER A 90 9.16 -4.21 -0.43
C SER A 90 9.49 -3.24 0.72
N LEU A 91 9.00 -3.53 1.90
CA LEU A 91 9.21 -2.74 3.12
C LEU A 91 10.20 -3.40 4.06
N ASN A 92 11.15 -4.17 3.54
CA ASN A 92 12.18 -4.78 4.35
C ASN A 92 13.20 -3.74 4.86
N ASN A 93 13.79 -3.98 6.03
CA ASN A 93 14.84 -3.14 6.62
C ASN A 93 14.50 -1.63 6.60
N THR A 94 13.30 -1.29 7.05
CA THR A 94 12.81 0.11 7.15
C THR A 94 13.20 0.78 8.47
N ARG A 95 13.73 0.01 9.42
CA ARG A 95 14.38 0.52 10.63
C ARG A 95 15.87 0.75 10.43
N GLN A 96 16.29 1.09 9.21
CA GLN A 96 17.71 1.22 8.87
C GLN A 96 18.41 2.09 9.93
N TYR A 97 19.27 1.45 10.72
CA TYR A 97 20.01 2.09 11.80
C TYR A 97 20.82 3.23 11.19
N ASP A 98 20.76 4.40 11.82
CA ASP A 98 21.52 5.57 11.41
C ASP A 98 23.00 5.18 11.32
N LEU A 99 23.51 5.09 10.09
CA LEU A 99 24.89 4.67 9.82
C LEU A 99 25.90 5.71 10.36
N GLU A 100 25.44 6.90 10.76
CA GLU A 100 26.25 7.97 11.33
C GLU A 100 26.36 7.90 12.86
N SER A 101 25.60 7.02 13.53
CA SER A 101 25.71 6.84 14.99
C SER A 101 26.77 5.79 15.33
N ASP A 102 27.91 6.25 15.87
CA ASP A 102 28.95 5.40 16.50
C ASP A 102 28.43 4.58 17.70
N SER A 103 27.19 4.83 18.15
CA SER A 103 26.53 4.03 19.18
C SER A 103 25.63 2.98 18.56
N PHE A 104 26.05 1.71 18.64
CA PHE A 104 25.23 0.51 18.46
C PHE A 104 24.19 0.43 19.60
N TYR A 105 23.23 1.34 19.65
CA TYR A 105 22.02 1.08 20.44
C TYR A 105 21.20 0.06 19.67
N PHE A 106 21.22 -1.19 20.16
CA PHE A 106 20.18 -2.15 19.81
C PHE A 106 18.86 -1.56 20.31
N ASP A 107 18.07 -1.04 19.38
CA ASP A 107 16.73 -0.55 19.70
C ASP A 107 15.87 -1.76 20.04
N GLU A 108 15.82 -2.11 21.32
CA GLU A 108 15.03 -3.21 21.82
C GLU A 108 13.52 -2.94 21.71
N ASN A 109 13.09 -1.76 21.26
CA ASN A 109 11.67 -1.47 21.14
C ASN A 109 11.06 -2.15 19.92
N SER A 110 9.92 -2.80 20.11
CA SER A 110 9.11 -3.31 19.00
C SER A 110 8.36 -2.15 18.35
N TRP A 111 8.32 -2.14 17.01
CA TRP A 111 7.45 -1.25 16.26
C TRP A 111 6.12 -1.94 16.05
N TYR A 112 5.07 -1.46 16.72
CA TYR A 112 3.72 -1.99 16.62
C TYR A 112 3.09 -1.59 15.30
N VAL A 113 3.21 -2.44 14.30
CA VAL A 113 2.73 -2.16 12.95
C VAL A 113 1.22 -2.42 12.85
N ASN A 114 0.51 -1.49 12.21
CA ASN A 114 -0.89 -1.65 11.87
C ASN A 114 -1.03 -2.06 10.40
N LEU A 115 -1.14 -3.36 10.13
CA LEU A 115 -1.19 -3.90 8.76
C LEU A 115 -2.47 -3.50 8.00
N SER A 116 -3.43 -2.84 8.67
CA SER A 116 -4.63 -2.34 8.01
C SER A 116 -4.39 -1.22 7.01
N MET A 117 -3.27 -0.51 7.10
CA MET A 117 -2.90 0.50 6.11
C MET A 117 -2.80 -0.09 4.70
N PHE A 118 -2.43 -1.36 4.58
CA PHE A 118 -2.30 -2.05 3.29
C PHE A 118 -3.63 -2.53 2.70
N GLN A 119 -4.77 -2.36 3.38
CA GLN A 119 -6.07 -2.91 2.93
C GLN A 119 -6.54 -2.37 1.57
N GLN A 120 -6.03 -1.22 1.13
CA GLN A 120 -6.35 -0.64 -0.18
C GLN A 120 -5.54 -1.24 -1.32
N LEU A 121 -4.44 -1.93 -1.03
CA LEU A 121 -3.60 -2.61 -2.02
C LEU A 121 -4.23 -3.97 -2.42
N LYS A 122 -5.47 -3.93 -2.93
CA LYS A 122 -6.30 -5.13 -3.16
C LYS A 122 -5.73 -6.07 -4.22
N GLU A 123 -4.89 -5.53 -5.11
CA GLU A 123 -4.20 -6.26 -6.19
C GLU A 123 -2.79 -6.72 -5.81
N LEU A 124 -2.36 -6.49 -4.55
CA LEU A 124 -1.03 -6.85 -4.08
C LEU A 124 -0.83 -8.36 -4.11
N LYS A 125 0.29 -8.79 -4.69
CA LYS A 125 0.72 -10.18 -4.83
C LYS A 125 1.93 -10.50 -3.98
N THR A 126 2.84 -9.55 -3.82
CA THR A 126 4.06 -9.72 -3.04
C THR A 126 4.15 -8.63 -1.98
N LEU A 127 4.29 -9.04 -0.72
CA LEU A 127 4.56 -8.15 0.40
C LEU A 127 5.77 -8.65 1.16
N ASN A 128 6.81 -7.83 1.24
CA ASN A 128 8.00 -8.11 2.03
C ASN A 128 8.08 -7.12 3.21
N LEU A 129 7.98 -7.63 4.43
CA LEU A 129 8.11 -6.88 5.68
C LEU A 129 9.35 -7.33 6.49
N SER A 130 10.30 -8.04 5.88
CA SER A 130 11.36 -8.68 6.65
C SER A 130 12.37 -7.70 7.27
N TYR A 131 13.06 -8.16 8.32
CA TYR A 131 14.15 -7.40 8.94
C TYR A 131 13.69 -6.05 9.50
N ASN A 132 12.60 -6.04 10.26
CA ASN A 132 12.03 -4.82 10.81
C ASN A 132 11.72 -4.88 12.30
N HIS A 133 11.95 -6.01 12.99
CA HIS A 133 11.56 -6.14 14.39
C HIS A 133 10.10 -5.64 14.65
N PHE A 134 9.21 -5.84 13.67
CA PHE A 134 7.81 -5.47 13.77
C PHE A 134 7.09 -6.45 14.69
N ASP A 135 6.16 -5.91 15.45
CA ASP A 135 5.23 -6.68 16.27
C ASP A 135 3.80 -6.23 15.94
N CYS A 136 2.82 -7.08 16.24
CA CYS A 136 1.42 -6.75 16.13
C CYS A 136 1.02 -5.79 17.26
N SER A 137 0.22 -4.77 16.93
CA SER A 137 -0.42 -3.89 17.92
C SER A 137 -1.04 -4.67 19.10
N ILE A 138 -0.94 -4.08 20.30
CA ILE A 138 -1.40 -4.62 21.61
C ILE A 138 -2.89 -5.03 21.62
N ASP A 139 -3.69 -4.56 20.66
CA ASP A 139 -5.12 -4.85 20.56
C ASP A 139 -5.48 -6.10 19.74
N ASP A 140 -4.50 -6.92 19.32
CA ASP A 140 -4.61 -8.13 18.47
C ASP A 140 -5.23 -7.92 17.08
N LYS A 141 -5.91 -6.79 16.85
CA LYS A 141 -6.59 -6.42 15.60
C LYS A 141 -5.65 -5.81 14.56
N GLY A 142 -4.46 -5.35 14.98
CA GLY A 142 -3.48 -4.75 14.09
C GLY A 142 -3.06 -5.68 12.95
N CYS A 143 -3.00 -6.99 13.22
CA CYS A 143 -2.61 -8.01 12.25
C CYS A 143 -3.81 -8.67 11.54
N GLU A 144 -4.98 -8.77 12.17
CA GLU A 144 -6.21 -9.37 11.62
C GLU A 144 -6.58 -8.86 10.23
N ARG A 145 -6.23 -7.61 9.91
CA ARG A 145 -6.60 -6.95 8.66
C ARG A 145 -5.72 -7.30 7.47
N LEU A 146 -4.60 -8.00 7.68
CA LEU A 146 -3.82 -8.60 6.58
C LEU A 146 -4.68 -9.57 5.76
N SER A 147 -5.68 -10.19 6.39
CA SER A 147 -6.68 -11.06 5.77
C SER A 147 -7.42 -10.45 4.58
N LYS A 148 -7.40 -9.12 4.39
CA LYS A 148 -8.04 -8.45 3.25
C LYS A 148 -7.27 -8.57 1.94
N LEU A 149 -5.98 -8.92 1.98
CA LEU A 149 -5.13 -9.08 0.81
C LEU A 149 -5.37 -10.44 0.13
N LYS A 150 -6.56 -10.62 -0.47
CA LYS A 150 -7.00 -11.89 -1.04
C LYS A 150 -6.18 -12.37 -2.24
N LYS A 151 -5.42 -11.48 -2.87
CA LYS A 151 -4.55 -11.77 -4.03
C LYS A 151 -3.08 -11.97 -3.64
N LEU A 152 -2.75 -11.90 -2.35
CA LEU A 152 -1.38 -12.07 -1.88
C LEU A 152 -0.90 -13.50 -2.13
N GLU A 153 0.21 -13.63 -2.85
CA GLU A 153 0.84 -14.90 -3.23
C GLU A 153 2.15 -15.13 -2.47
N VAL A 154 2.89 -14.06 -2.17
CA VAL A 154 4.17 -14.10 -1.47
C VAL A 154 4.12 -13.14 -0.29
N LEU A 155 4.39 -13.67 0.91
CA LEU A 155 4.49 -12.91 2.14
C LEU A 155 5.78 -13.26 2.87
N ASP A 156 6.64 -12.28 3.05
CA ASP A 156 7.86 -12.40 3.85
C ASP A 156 7.72 -11.57 5.12
N LEU A 157 7.71 -12.26 6.26
CA LEU A 157 7.68 -11.68 7.61
C LEU A 157 8.94 -12.03 8.40
N SER A 158 9.98 -12.57 7.76
CA SER A 158 11.18 -13.03 8.46
C SER A 158 11.91 -11.90 9.22
N GLU A 159 12.67 -12.24 10.25
CA GLU A 159 13.46 -11.28 11.04
C GLU A 159 12.58 -10.15 11.63
N ASN A 160 11.50 -10.54 12.29
CA ASN A 160 10.57 -9.68 12.99
C ASN A 160 10.30 -10.21 14.40
N ARG A 161 9.26 -9.69 15.07
CA ARG A 161 8.83 -10.11 16.42
C ARG A 161 7.35 -10.51 16.41
N PHE A 162 6.87 -11.02 15.27
CA PHE A 162 5.48 -11.45 15.16
C PHE A 162 5.27 -12.72 15.96
N ASN A 163 4.43 -12.64 16.99
CA ASN A 163 4.01 -13.80 17.76
C ASN A 163 2.85 -14.57 17.08
N ASN A 164 2.36 -15.61 17.75
CA ASN A 164 1.26 -16.47 17.26
C ASN A 164 -0.06 -15.74 16.93
N ASN A 165 -0.27 -14.49 17.35
CA ASN A 165 -1.49 -13.72 17.06
C ASN A 165 -1.64 -13.40 15.57
N ILE A 166 -0.55 -13.43 14.79
CA ILE A 166 -0.61 -13.25 13.33
C ILE A 166 -1.26 -14.45 12.61
N LEU A 167 -1.26 -15.64 13.21
CA LEU A 167 -1.69 -16.89 12.57
C LEU A 167 -3.16 -16.85 12.10
N SER A 168 -4.03 -16.19 12.86
CA SER A 168 -5.46 -16.02 12.50
C SER A 168 -5.64 -15.27 11.17
N SER A 169 -4.73 -14.34 10.89
CA SER A 169 -4.73 -13.49 9.70
C SER A 169 -4.20 -14.24 8.48
N LEU A 170 -3.17 -15.08 8.69
CA LEU A 170 -2.54 -15.88 7.65
C LEU A 170 -3.49 -16.94 7.08
N GLY A 171 -4.33 -17.56 7.92
CA GLY A 171 -5.32 -18.54 7.48
C GLY A 171 -6.37 -17.99 6.51
N ALA A 172 -6.55 -16.67 6.45
CA ALA A 172 -7.49 -16.00 5.56
C ALA A 172 -6.89 -15.59 4.19
N LEU A 173 -5.57 -15.77 4.00
CA LEU A 173 -4.84 -15.45 2.76
C LEU A 173 -4.95 -16.62 1.76
N ILE A 174 -6.12 -16.74 1.13
CA ILE A 174 -6.48 -17.88 0.28
C ILE A 174 -5.60 -18.08 -0.98
N SER A 175 -4.84 -17.06 -1.40
CA SER A 175 -3.97 -17.12 -2.59
C SER A 175 -2.50 -17.33 -2.24
N LEU A 176 -2.16 -17.44 -0.96
CA LEU A 176 -0.78 -17.47 -0.49
C LEU A 176 -0.09 -18.76 -0.94
N LYS A 177 1.09 -18.62 -1.56
CA LYS A 177 1.91 -19.71 -2.09
C LYS A 177 3.24 -19.82 -1.36
N ILE A 178 3.82 -18.67 -1.01
CA ILE A 178 5.10 -18.58 -0.32
C ILE A 178 4.90 -17.74 0.93
N LEU A 179 5.29 -18.33 2.07
CA LEU A 179 5.25 -17.71 3.38
C LEU A 179 6.60 -17.92 4.05
N ILE A 180 7.27 -16.83 4.43
CA ILE A 180 8.56 -16.84 5.11
C ILE A 180 8.37 -16.23 6.50
N LEU A 181 8.67 -17.02 7.53
CA LEU A 181 8.45 -16.68 8.95
C LEU A 181 9.70 -16.83 9.82
N SER A 182 10.86 -17.15 9.24
CA SER A 182 12.08 -17.41 10.01
C SER A 182 12.43 -16.23 10.92
N ASP A 183 12.99 -16.52 12.09
CA ASP A 183 13.47 -15.51 13.04
C ASP A 183 12.36 -14.52 13.46
N ASN A 184 11.26 -15.09 13.96
CA ASN A 184 10.21 -14.41 14.73
C ASN A 184 10.13 -15.02 16.15
N ASP A 185 9.48 -14.31 17.07
CA ASP A 185 9.33 -14.67 18.50
C ASP A 185 8.26 -15.76 18.76
#